data_AF-A0A6C0BAG7-F1
#
_entry.id   AF-A0A6C0BAG7-F1
#
_cell.length_a   1.000
_cell.length_b   1.000
_cell.length_c   1.000
_cell.angle_alpha   90.00
_cell.angle_beta   90.00
_cell.angle_gamma   90.00
#
_symmetry.space_group_name_H-M   'P 1'
#
loop_
_entity.id
_entity.type
_entity.pdbx_description
1 polymer ?
#
loop_
_entity_poly.entity_id
_entity_poly.type
_entity_poly.pdbx_seq_one_letter_code
_entity_poly.pdbx_strand_id
1 'polypeptide(L)'
;MKKSYTNVLWVIIIILVSCIIGLVWPRTEIVTVTDSISPRLDPTYADVNVKMVQDSTDTLRNPYAPPLRYNEPTYAQLGYLSRGITKHILFGKPAHYGRDKWYYYTIINDIKLPIEINKRKCTVSPGCDSVSTKDKVTVDGEEYTVTMYETDLLCPL
;
A
#
# COMPACT_ATOMS: atom_id res chain seq x y z
N MET A 1 -67.78 -40.52 43.89
CA MET A 1 -67.34 -39.13 44.17
C MET A 1 -65.89 -39.07 44.71
N LYS A 2 -64.86 -39.52 43.96
CA LYS A 2 -63.44 -39.47 44.41
C LYS A 2 -62.43 -38.89 43.40
N LYS A 3 -62.86 -38.60 42.16
CA LYS A 3 -61.97 -38.21 41.04
C LYS A 3 -61.37 -36.80 41.19
N SER A 4 -62.04 -35.89 41.89
CA SER A 4 -61.55 -34.51 42.09
C SER A 4 -60.32 -34.46 43.02
N TYR A 5 -60.29 -35.29 44.07
CA TYR A 5 -59.16 -35.30 45.01
C TYR A 5 -57.89 -35.88 44.38
N THR A 6 -58.02 -36.89 43.52
CA THR A 6 -56.87 -37.50 42.83
C THR A 6 -56.18 -36.50 41.91
N ASN A 7 -56.93 -35.69 41.15
CA ASN A 7 -56.37 -34.69 40.25
C ASN A 7 -55.68 -33.55 41.00
N VAL A 8 -56.26 -33.09 42.12
CA VAL A 8 -55.64 -32.04 42.97
C VAL A 8 -54.34 -32.57 43.60
N LEU A 9 -54.31 -33.84 44.01
CA LEU A 9 -53.12 -34.47 44.58
C LEU A 9 -51.98 -34.60 43.55
N TRP A 10 -52.30 -34.90 42.28
CA TRP A 10 -51.31 -34.89 41.18
C TRP A 10 -50.74 -33.49 40.90
N VAL A 11 -51.55 -32.43 40.97
CA VAL A 11 -51.08 -31.05 40.77
C VAL A 11 -50.12 -30.64 41.87
N ILE A 12 -50.40 -31.00 43.13
CA ILE A 12 -49.52 -30.71 44.26
C ILE A 12 -48.19 -31.47 44.13
N ILE A 13 -48.21 -32.73 43.67
CA ILE A 13 -46.99 -33.50 43.43
C ILE A 13 -46.14 -32.84 42.34
N ILE A 14 -46.73 -32.37 41.23
CA ILE A 14 -45.98 -31.73 40.14
C ILE A 14 -45.34 -30.42 40.62
N ILE A 15 -46.04 -29.64 41.44
CA ILE A 15 -45.50 -28.38 42.01
C ILE A 15 -44.35 -28.68 42.99
N LEU A 16 -44.46 -29.72 43.81
CA LEU A 16 -43.38 -30.14 44.70
C LEU A 16 -42.17 -30.63 43.91
N VAL A 17 -42.38 -31.41 42.84
CA VAL A 17 -41.31 -31.87 41.97
C VAL A 17 -40.63 -30.70 41.24
N SER A 18 -41.38 -29.73 40.73
CA SER A 18 -40.77 -28.54 40.10
C SER A 18 -40.01 -27.67 41.09
N CYS A 19 -40.48 -27.57 42.33
CA CYS A 19 -39.80 -26.84 43.39
C CYS A 19 -38.50 -27.54 43.80
N ILE A 20 -38.50 -28.87 43.92
CA ILE A 20 -37.30 -29.66 44.21
C ILE A 20 -36.30 -29.58 43.05
N ILE A 21 -36.76 -29.63 41.80
CA ILE A 21 -35.91 -29.43 40.62
C ILE A 21 -35.28 -28.02 40.67
N GLY A 22 -36.06 -26.97 40.95
CA GLY A 22 -35.52 -25.61 41.11
C GLY A 22 -34.49 -25.46 42.24
N LEU A 23 -34.62 -26.25 43.32
CA LEU A 23 -33.67 -26.26 44.44
C LEU A 23 -32.41 -27.10 44.17
N VAL A 24 -32.53 -28.15 43.35
CA VAL A 24 -31.44 -29.12 43.12
C VAL A 24 -30.61 -28.78 41.88
N TRP A 25 -31.07 -27.91 40.98
CA TRP A 25 -30.27 -27.49 39.83
C TRP A 25 -29.20 -26.50 40.32
N PRO A 26 -27.91 -26.91 40.37
CA PRO A 26 -26.87 -26.02 40.85
C PRO A 26 -26.78 -24.82 39.92
N ARG A 27 -26.55 -23.63 40.48
CA ARG A 27 -26.05 -22.49 39.71
C ARG A 27 -24.74 -22.95 39.07
N THR A 28 -24.76 -23.18 37.76
CA THR A 28 -23.53 -23.36 36.99
C THR A 28 -22.83 -22.02 36.97
N GLU A 29 -21.97 -21.78 37.94
CA GLU A 29 -20.98 -20.71 37.85
C GLU A 29 -20.03 -21.09 36.72
N ILE A 30 -20.12 -20.34 35.63
CA ILE A 30 -19.25 -20.49 34.49
C ILE A 30 -17.88 -19.96 34.94
N VAL A 31 -17.02 -20.85 35.41
CA VAL A 31 -15.62 -20.50 35.70
C VAL A 31 -14.96 -20.21 34.36
N THR A 32 -14.86 -18.93 34.01
CA THR A 32 -14.03 -18.49 32.89
C THR A 32 -12.58 -18.73 33.27
N VAL A 33 -12.00 -19.81 32.75
CA VAL A 33 -10.56 -20.08 32.86
C VAL A 33 -9.85 -18.99 32.06
N THR A 34 -9.35 -17.97 32.75
CA THR A 34 -8.43 -17.00 32.15
C THR A 34 -7.06 -17.63 32.01
N ASP A 35 -6.53 -17.48 30.81
CA ASP A 35 -5.28 -17.97 30.25
C ASP A 35 -4.04 -18.02 31.16
N SER A 36 -3.22 -19.04 30.88
CA SER A 36 -1.74 -19.08 31.00
C SER A 36 -1.13 -18.91 32.40
N ILE A 37 -0.82 -20.05 33.04
CA ILE A 37 0.14 -20.14 34.16
C ILE A 37 1.57 -20.15 33.58
N SER A 38 1.91 -19.14 32.80
CA SER A 38 3.32 -18.79 32.63
C SER A 38 3.56 -17.63 33.58
N PRO A 39 4.55 -17.70 34.49
CA PRO A 39 4.99 -16.50 35.17
C PRO A 39 5.40 -15.54 34.06
N ARG A 40 4.61 -14.48 33.85
CA ARG A 40 5.07 -13.32 33.11
C ARG A 40 6.23 -12.81 33.95
N LEU A 41 7.45 -13.14 33.53
CA LEU A 41 8.59 -12.31 33.87
C LEU A 41 8.17 -10.92 33.39
N ASP A 42 8.04 -9.97 34.31
CA ASP A 42 7.91 -8.58 33.91
C ASP A 42 9.00 -8.34 32.87
N PRO A 43 8.67 -7.73 31.72
CA PRO A 43 9.71 -7.39 30.78
C PRO A 43 10.69 -6.54 31.57
N THR A 44 11.91 -7.04 31.78
CA THR A 44 12.99 -6.22 32.29
C THR A 44 13.10 -5.11 31.28
N TYR A 45 12.52 -3.96 31.61
CA TYR A 45 12.72 -2.75 30.85
C TYR A 45 14.19 -2.47 31.09
N ALA A 46 15.04 -2.88 30.15
CA ALA A 46 16.31 -2.22 30.01
C ALA A 46 15.95 -0.76 30.03
N ASP A 47 16.49 0.00 31.00
CA ASP A 47 16.35 1.45 31.05
C ASP A 47 17.11 2.03 29.86
N VAL A 48 16.57 1.77 28.69
CA VAL A 48 16.92 2.42 27.47
C VAL A 48 16.22 3.74 27.64
N ASN A 49 17.02 4.78 27.81
CA ASN A 49 16.56 6.16 27.69
C ASN A 49 16.05 6.36 26.25
N VAL A 50 14.84 5.89 25.96
CA VAL A 50 14.17 6.08 24.68
C VAL A 50 13.67 7.52 24.69
N LYS A 51 14.52 8.42 24.21
CA LYS A 51 14.10 9.78 23.92
C LYS A 51 13.13 9.71 22.74
N MET A 52 11.82 9.70 23.02
CA MET A 52 10.81 9.83 21.98
C MET A 52 11.09 11.13 21.22
N VAL A 53 11.39 11.01 19.93
CA VAL A 53 11.63 12.16 19.05
C VAL A 53 10.33 12.97 19.00
N GLN A 54 10.32 14.12 19.65
CA GLN A 54 9.12 14.94 19.85
C GLN A 54 8.68 15.69 18.59
N ASP A 55 9.55 15.78 17.58
CA ASP A 55 9.25 16.44 16.33
C ASP A 55 9.14 15.42 15.20
N SER A 56 7.90 15.15 14.78
CA SER A 56 7.62 14.23 13.67
C SER A 56 8.08 14.76 12.31
N THR A 57 8.50 16.03 12.23
CA THR A 57 8.97 16.65 10.98
C THR A 57 10.49 16.72 10.85
N ASP A 58 11.25 16.43 11.92
CA ASP A 58 12.70 16.41 11.87
C ASP A 58 13.21 15.14 11.18
N THR A 59 13.54 15.24 9.90
CA THR A 59 14.09 14.13 9.11
C THR A 59 15.61 14.02 9.19
N LEU A 60 16.30 15.03 9.72
CA LEU A 60 17.76 15.04 9.80
C LEU A 60 18.29 14.36 11.07
N ARG A 61 17.56 14.47 12.19
CA ARG A 61 17.98 13.89 13.49
C ARG A 61 17.16 12.68 13.91
N ASN A 62 16.15 12.30 13.14
CA ASN A 62 15.33 11.14 13.45
C ASN A 62 16.02 9.84 12.99
N PRO A 63 16.41 8.94 13.91
CA PRO A 63 17.06 7.68 13.57
C PRO A 63 16.16 6.72 12.78
N TYR A 64 14.85 6.98 12.75
CA TYR A 64 13.85 6.21 12.01
C TYR A 64 13.39 6.92 10.72
N ALA A 65 13.96 8.08 10.37
CA ALA A 65 13.63 8.71 9.09
C ALA A 65 14.14 7.85 7.94
N PRO A 66 13.33 7.60 6.88
CA PRO A 66 13.82 6.92 5.69
C PRO A 66 14.94 7.75 5.05
N PRO A 67 15.86 7.10 4.29
CA PRO A 67 16.93 7.81 3.61
C PRO A 67 16.36 8.93 2.72
N LEU A 68 16.86 10.16 2.91
CA LEU A 68 16.46 11.29 2.07
C LEU A 68 16.98 11.07 0.65
N ARG A 69 16.07 10.72 -0.28
CA ARG A 69 16.36 10.70 -1.72
C ARG A 69 16.15 12.09 -2.29
N TYR A 70 17.18 12.94 -2.26
CA TYR A 70 17.12 14.31 -2.78
C TYR A 70 17.41 14.41 -4.29
N ASN A 71 17.45 13.29 -5.00
CA ASN A 71 17.74 13.33 -6.43
C ASN A 71 16.44 13.59 -7.19
N GLU A 72 16.17 14.86 -7.50
CA GLU A 72 15.24 15.16 -8.59
C GLU A 72 15.79 14.51 -9.86
N PRO A 73 15.04 13.60 -10.49
CA PRO A 73 15.52 12.93 -11.67
C PRO A 73 15.72 13.97 -12.77
N THR A 74 16.95 14.08 -13.27
CA THR A 74 17.27 14.94 -14.40
C THR A 74 16.90 14.23 -15.70
N TYR A 75 16.67 15.02 -16.76
CA TYR A 75 16.45 14.44 -18.08
C TYR A 75 17.75 13.84 -18.60
N ALA A 76 17.69 12.56 -18.96
CA ALA A 76 18.77 11.85 -19.61
C ALA A 76 18.38 11.53 -21.05
N GLN A 77 19.38 11.36 -21.90
CA GLN A 77 19.17 10.80 -23.23
C GLN A 77 18.89 9.30 -23.09
N LEU A 78 17.72 8.88 -23.56
CA LEU A 78 17.26 7.50 -23.46
C LEU A 78 17.40 6.74 -24.78
N GLY A 79 17.50 7.46 -25.89
CA GLY A 79 17.54 6.86 -27.22
C GLY A 79 17.30 7.89 -28.31
N TYR A 80 16.65 7.46 -29.39
CA TYR A 80 16.27 8.33 -30.50
C TYR A 80 14.91 7.93 -31.11
N LEU A 81 14.26 8.93 -31.69
CA LEU A 81 13.07 8.82 -32.52
C LEU A 81 13.50 8.71 -33.98
N SER A 82 12.85 7.85 -34.74
CA SER A 82 13.16 7.61 -36.15
C SER A 82 11.92 7.70 -37.03
N ARG A 83 12.04 8.40 -38.15
CA ARG A 83 11.03 8.46 -39.21
C ARG A 83 11.74 8.49 -40.56
N GLY A 84 11.82 7.32 -41.20
CA GLY A 84 12.59 7.14 -42.43
C GLY A 84 14.07 7.47 -42.20
N ILE A 85 14.56 8.54 -42.82
CA ILE A 85 15.95 9.01 -42.71
C ILE A 85 16.15 9.94 -41.50
N THR A 86 15.09 10.57 -41.03
CA THR A 86 15.17 11.55 -39.93
C THR A 86 15.33 10.86 -38.59
N LYS A 87 16.24 11.39 -37.76
CA LYS A 87 16.50 10.91 -36.40
C LYS A 87 16.55 12.10 -35.45
N HIS A 88 15.84 11.99 -34.33
CA HIS A 88 15.83 13.00 -33.27
C HIS A 88 16.12 12.37 -31.92
N ILE A 89 16.75 13.09 -31.01
CA ILE A 89 17.13 12.54 -29.71
C ILE A 89 15.90 12.39 -28.82
N LEU A 90 15.76 11.26 -28.14
CA LEU A 90 14.73 11.04 -27.12
C LEU A 90 15.31 11.33 -25.73
N PHE A 91 14.78 12.35 -25.07
CA PHE A 91 15.09 12.65 -23.68
C PHE A 91 13.96 12.19 -22.78
N GLY A 92 14.31 11.68 -21.60
CA GLY A 92 13.31 11.36 -20.59
C GLY A 92 13.82 11.36 -19.16
N LYS A 93 12.87 11.42 -18.24
CA LYS A 93 13.08 11.26 -16.80
C LYS A 93 11.85 10.62 -16.15
N PRO A 94 12.00 9.89 -15.02
CA PRO A 94 10.85 9.42 -14.26
C PRO A 94 10.03 10.58 -13.69
N ALA A 95 8.72 10.40 -13.63
CA ALA A 95 7.79 11.35 -13.03
C ALA A 95 7.70 11.13 -11.51
N HIS A 96 7.58 12.22 -10.76
CA HIS A 96 7.61 12.18 -9.30
C HIS A 96 6.38 11.48 -8.67
N TYR A 97 5.24 11.49 -9.37
CA TYR A 97 3.94 11.07 -8.83
C TYR A 97 3.50 9.64 -9.20
N GLY A 98 4.36 8.82 -9.82
CA GLY A 98 4.02 7.44 -10.16
C GLY A 98 5.22 6.60 -10.59
N ARG A 99 5.27 5.33 -10.14
CA ARG A 99 6.39 4.40 -10.42
C ARG A 99 6.61 4.13 -11.91
N ASP A 100 5.55 4.26 -12.72
CA ASP A 100 5.57 3.86 -14.14
C ASP A 100 5.31 5.04 -15.08
N LYS A 101 5.40 6.28 -14.58
CA LYS A 101 5.18 7.48 -15.39
C LYS A 101 6.50 8.17 -15.71
N TRP A 102 6.59 8.66 -16.94
CA TRP A 102 7.79 9.29 -17.48
C TRP A 102 7.44 10.60 -18.15
N TYR A 103 8.38 11.54 -18.04
CA TYR A 103 8.36 12.76 -18.83
C TYR A 103 9.27 12.57 -20.04
N TYR A 104 8.77 12.91 -21.23
CA TYR A 104 9.51 12.78 -22.48
C TYR A 104 9.47 14.08 -23.28
N TYR A 105 10.61 14.42 -23.88
CA TYR A 105 10.70 15.47 -24.89
C TYR A 105 11.75 15.13 -25.94
N THR A 106 11.70 15.84 -27.05
CA THR A 106 12.76 15.81 -28.07
C THR A 106 13.20 17.24 -28.41
N ILE A 107 14.33 17.35 -29.10
CA ILE A 107 14.82 18.62 -29.62
C ILE A 107 14.88 18.49 -31.13
N ILE A 108 14.11 19.33 -31.83
CA ILE A 108 14.08 19.41 -33.29
C ILE A 108 14.36 20.87 -33.64
N ASN A 109 15.37 21.12 -34.48
CA ASN A 109 15.79 22.47 -34.87
C ASN A 109 16.04 23.39 -33.66
N ASP A 110 16.74 22.89 -32.64
CA ASP A 110 17.05 23.58 -31.37
C ASP A 110 15.82 23.99 -30.52
N ILE A 111 14.63 23.49 -30.87
CA ILE A 111 13.40 23.74 -30.13
C ILE A 111 13.02 22.50 -29.32
N LYS A 112 12.73 22.71 -28.03
CA LYS A 112 12.23 21.66 -27.14
C LYS A 112 10.76 21.37 -27.44
N LEU A 113 10.48 20.19 -27.99
CA LEU A 113 9.14 19.76 -28.36
C LEU A 113 8.62 18.67 -27.43
N PRO A 114 7.35 18.75 -27.01
CA PRO A 114 6.72 17.70 -26.22
C PRO A 114 6.46 16.47 -27.08
N ILE A 115 6.70 15.30 -26.52
CA ILE A 115 6.25 14.03 -27.11
C ILE A 115 4.83 13.76 -26.63
N GLU A 116 4.00 13.23 -27.52
CA GLU A 116 2.63 12.84 -27.25
C GLU A 116 2.47 11.32 -27.36
N ILE A 117 1.89 10.71 -26.32
CA ILE A 117 1.55 9.29 -26.26
C ILE A 117 0.07 9.22 -25.90
N ASN A 118 -0.72 8.47 -26.67
CA ASN A 118 -2.17 8.37 -26.46
C ASN A 118 -2.87 9.75 -26.41
N LYS A 119 -2.45 10.70 -27.26
CA LYS A 119 -2.95 12.09 -27.31
C LYS A 119 -2.72 12.90 -26.03
N ARG A 120 -1.77 12.49 -25.19
CA ARG A 120 -1.36 13.20 -23.98
C ARG A 120 0.08 13.70 -24.12
N LYS A 121 0.31 14.95 -23.75
CA LYS A 121 1.64 15.55 -23.69
C LYS A 121 2.44 14.97 -22.51
N CYS A 122 3.61 14.41 -22.80
CA CYS A 122 4.48 13.80 -21.81
C CYS A 122 5.40 14.80 -21.11
N THR A 123 5.15 16.11 -21.23
CA THR A 123 5.89 17.17 -20.51
C THR A 123 5.13 17.74 -19.31
N VAL A 124 3.86 17.39 -19.16
CA VAL A 124 2.97 17.88 -18.09
C VAL A 124 2.62 16.76 -17.12
N SER A 125 2.39 17.10 -15.84
CA SER A 125 1.94 16.12 -14.83
C SER A 125 0.62 15.48 -15.27
N PRO A 126 0.44 14.14 -15.17
CA PRO A 126 1.27 13.16 -14.46
C PRO A 126 2.36 12.48 -15.30
N GLY A 127 2.62 12.94 -16.54
CA GLY A 127 3.48 12.26 -17.50
C GLY A 127 2.74 11.19 -18.31
N CYS A 128 3.52 10.34 -18.99
CA CYS A 128 3.07 9.25 -19.86
C CYS A 128 3.59 7.89 -19.40
N ASP A 129 3.04 6.82 -19.96
CA ASP A 129 3.55 5.45 -19.76
C ASP A 129 4.97 5.30 -20.34
N SER A 130 5.75 4.36 -19.80
CA SER A 130 7.09 4.08 -20.31
C SER A 130 7.05 3.54 -21.74
N VAL A 131 7.95 4.03 -22.59
CA VAL A 131 8.09 3.56 -23.99
C VAL A 131 9.21 2.53 -24.13
N SER A 132 9.01 1.61 -25.05
CA SER A 132 9.94 0.57 -25.47
C SER A 132 10.42 0.79 -26.90
N THR A 133 11.48 0.10 -27.30
CA THR A 133 11.93 0.09 -28.70
C THR A 133 10.82 -0.46 -29.60
N LYS A 134 10.61 0.21 -30.75
CA LYS A 134 9.52 0.02 -31.73
C LYS A 134 8.17 0.63 -31.38
N ASP A 135 8.04 1.30 -30.24
CA ASP A 135 6.81 2.05 -29.94
C ASP A 135 6.65 3.26 -30.85
N LYS A 136 5.40 3.62 -31.11
CA LYS A 136 5.03 4.79 -31.93
C LYS A 136 4.64 5.94 -31.03
N VAL A 137 5.28 7.08 -31.24
CA VAL A 137 5.00 8.31 -30.49
C VAL A 137 4.77 9.46 -31.46
N THR A 138 4.01 10.47 -31.04
CA THR A 138 3.69 11.62 -31.89
C THR A 138 4.47 12.84 -31.42
N VAL A 139 5.07 13.58 -32.34
CA VAL A 139 5.71 14.88 -32.09
C VAL A 139 5.20 15.86 -33.14
N ASP A 140 4.61 16.96 -32.70
CA ASP A 140 4.07 18.00 -33.58
C ASP A 140 3.11 17.48 -34.68
N GLY A 141 2.31 16.46 -34.33
CA GLY A 141 1.37 15.81 -35.25
C GLY A 141 1.98 14.73 -36.16
N GLU A 142 3.28 14.49 -36.08
CA GLU A 142 3.99 13.48 -36.87
C GLU A 142 4.34 12.24 -36.04
N GLU A 143 4.21 11.05 -36.62
CA GLU A 143 4.50 9.78 -35.94
C GLU A 143 5.97 9.36 -36.13
N TYR A 144 6.62 9.00 -35.03
CA TYR A 144 7.99 8.51 -34.97
C TYR A 144 8.07 7.17 -34.25
N THR A 145 9.01 6.33 -34.70
CA THR A 145 9.33 5.06 -34.05
C THR A 145 10.47 5.25 -33.04
N VAL A 146 10.23 4.83 -31.80
CA VAL A 146 11.20 4.90 -30.69
C VAL A 146 12.25 3.82 -30.85
N THR A 147 13.51 4.18 -30.62
CA THR A 147 14.62 3.24 -30.40
C THR A 147 15.32 3.62 -29.11
N MET A 148 15.19 2.79 -28.08
CA MET A 148 15.87 2.97 -26.81
C MET A 148 17.33 2.52 -26.92
N TYR A 149 18.22 3.22 -26.22
CA TYR A 149 19.56 2.71 -25.97
C TYR A 149 19.50 1.58 -24.96
N GLU A 150 20.36 0.60 -25.16
CA GLU A 150 20.59 -0.45 -24.19
C GLU A 150 21.34 0.19 -23.02
N THR A 151 20.64 0.41 -21.92
CA THR A 151 21.29 0.85 -20.69
C THR A 151 21.85 -0.37 -20.00
N ASP A 152 23.17 -0.60 -20.11
CA ASP A 152 23.87 -1.46 -19.18
C ASP A 152 23.64 -0.90 -17.78
N LEU A 153 22.87 -1.62 -16.97
CA LEU A 153 22.50 -1.24 -15.61
C LEU A 153 23.75 -1.20 -14.70
N LEU A 154 24.60 -0.19 -14.84
CA LEU A 154 25.51 0.25 -13.79
C LEU A 154 24.74 1.24 -12.92
N CYS A 155 23.89 0.70 -12.06
CA CYS A 155 23.40 1.43 -10.90
C CYS A 155 24.59 1.60 -9.95
N PRO A 156 25.10 2.81 -9.68
CA PRO A 156 26.00 3.00 -8.56
C PRO A 156 25.16 2.83 -7.30
N LEU A 157 25.47 1.79 -6.52
CA LEU A 157 24.92 1.53 -5.19
C LEU A 157 25.22 2.70 -4.23
#